data_AF-A0A7S4QGC3-F1
#
_entry.id   AF-A0A7S4QGC3-F1
#
_cell.length_a   1.000
_cell.length_b   1.000
_cell.length_c   1.000
_cell.angle_alpha   90.00
_cell.angle_beta   90.00
_cell.angle_gamma   90.00
#
_symmetry.space_group_name_H-M   'P 1'
#
loop_
_entity.id
_entity.type
_entity.pdbx_description
1 polymer ?
#
loop_
_entity_poly.entity_id
_entity_poly.type
_entity_poly.pdbx_seq_one_letter_code
_entity_poly.pdbx_strand_id
1 'polypeptide(L)'
;RRKSSDQPLLDAISAAAIARISDCLPQELSNLSWALATLQVSDTTLLDAIAAQAIAKIRDFSEQHLANTAWAFAALGYLHRPLMNAIASEALRRIMSLEPQGLTNLVWAMATLGIRNDPLMEAIAAQAIRLMPQYIPQDLGNTAWAFAKLNVEHLPLFEAIAAQAMSKLSSFIAQEITNTAWAFATLAIHHGPLLEAISAESIRRLREYDPQALSNTAWALATLGVLDSPLMAAISAESIAKLRHFLPQNLGNTAWAFAKLAIQDFNLLHAISSQSIPKLREFRAQELSNTAWALAKLGFRHGPLMDALASESIKTISSLNPHDLSGMAWSFATLSYQDHTPLL
;
A
#
# COMPACT_ATOMS: atom_id res chain seq x y z
N ARG A 1 8.38 -22.14 6.69
CA ARG A 1 8.55 -22.48 5.26
C ARG A 1 8.26 -23.97 5.09
N ARG A 2 7.03 -24.34 4.69
CA ARG A 2 6.77 -25.71 4.23
C ARG A 2 7.43 -25.83 2.86
N LYS A 3 8.41 -26.73 2.69
CA LYS A 3 8.80 -27.16 1.34
C LYS A 3 7.54 -27.81 0.75
N SER A 4 6.95 -27.22 -0.29
CA SER A 4 5.82 -27.85 -0.98
C SER A 4 6.33 -29.12 -1.67
N SER A 5 5.44 -30.08 -1.89
CA SER A 5 5.70 -31.29 -2.69
C SER A 5 6.25 -30.99 -4.08
N ASP A 6 6.10 -29.75 -4.55
CA ASP A 6 6.31 -29.35 -5.93
C ASP A 6 7.71 -28.74 -6.15
N GLN A 7 8.49 -28.55 -5.08
CA GLN A 7 9.84 -27.96 -5.16
C GLN A 7 10.75 -28.67 -6.18
N PRO A 8 10.82 -30.02 -6.25
CA PRO A 8 11.67 -30.69 -7.23
C PRO A 8 11.27 -30.42 -8.68
N LEU A 9 9.96 -30.29 -8.95
CA LEU A 9 9.47 -29.95 -10.28
C LEU A 9 9.85 -28.50 -10.65
N LEU A 10 9.71 -27.57 -9.71
CA LEU A 10 10.06 -26.16 -9.93
C LEU A 10 11.56 -25.98 -10.16
N ASP A 11 12.40 -26.67 -9.40
CA ASP A 11 13.86 -26.65 -9.58
C ASP A 11 14.25 -27.22 -10.96
N ALA A 12 13.60 -28.30 -11.40
CA ALA A 12 13.83 -28.90 -12.72
C ALA A 12 13.36 -27.99 -13.87
N ILE A 13 12.17 -27.37 -13.73
CA ILE A 13 11.67 -26.39 -14.70
C ILE A 13 12.64 -25.21 -14.79
N SER A 14 13.12 -24.70 -13.66
CA SER A 14 14.06 -23.58 -13.64
C SER A 14 15.36 -23.91 -14.37
N ALA A 15 15.99 -25.02 -14.03
CA ALA A 15 17.22 -25.46 -14.71
C ALA A 15 17.02 -25.65 -16.21
N ALA A 16 15.89 -26.26 -16.63
CA ALA A 16 15.58 -26.48 -18.03
C ALA A 16 15.27 -25.17 -18.79
N ALA A 17 14.59 -24.22 -18.14
CA ALA A 17 14.29 -22.90 -18.69
C ALA A 17 15.56 -22.07 -18.88
N ILE A 18 16.46 -22.04 -17.88
CA ILE A 18 17.76 -21.35 -17.98
C ILE A 18 18.57 -21.91 -19.15
N ALA A 19 18.64 -23.23 -19.29
CA ALA A 19 19.39 -23.88 -20.37
C ALA A 19 18.86 -23.57 -21.79
N ARG A 20 17.61 -23.11 -21.91
CA ARG A 20 16.92 -22.83 -23.19
C ARG A 20 16.47 -21.37 -23.31
N ILE A 21 16.93 -20.49 -22.42
CA ILE A 21 16.39 -19.14 -22.29
C ILE A 21 16.56 -18.32 -23.58
N SER A 22 17.64 -18.56 -24.34
CA SER A 22 17.89 -17.93 -25.63
C SER A 22 16.80 -18.20 -26.67
N ASP A 23 16.20 -19.38 -26.59
CA ASP A 23 15.21 -19.87 -27.55
C ASP A 23 13.81 -19.36 -27.20
N CYS A 24 13.59 -18.98 -25.93
CA CYS A 24 12.29 -18.56 -25.44
C CYS A 24 11.75 -17.32 -26.17
N LEU A 25 10.51 -17.40 -26.64
CA LEU A 25 9.77 -16.29 -27.22
C LEU A 25 9.38 -15.25 -26.15
N PRO A 26 9.12 -13.98 -26.53
CA PRO A 26 8.60 -12.95 -25.61
C PRO A 26 7.45 -13.39 -24.71
N GLN A 27 6.48 -14.09 -25.29
CA GLN A 27 5.34 -14.66 -24.57
C GLN A 27 5.78 -15.67 -23.50
N GLU A 28 6.74 -16.54 -23.82
CA GLU A 28 7.23 -17.58 -22.92
C GLU A 28 8.02 -16.96 -21.75
N LEU A 29 8.82 -15.92 -22.00
CA LEU A 29 9.51 -15.15 -20.95
C LEU A 29 8.51 -14.45 -20.02
N SER A 30 7.45 -13.87 -20.57
CA SER A 30 6.35 -13.28 -19.80
C SER A 30 5.63 -14.35 -18.97
N ASN A 31 5.32 -15.51 -19.56
CA ASN A 31 4.62 -16.60 -18.88
C ASN A 31 5.46 -17.22 -17.76
N LEU A 32 6.77 -17.40 -17.98
CA LEU A 32 7.70 -17.86 -16.93
C LEU A 32 7.72 -16.86 -15.76
N SER A 33 7.84 -15.57 -16.06
CA SER A 33 7.80 -14.51 -15.03
C SER A 33 6.49 -14.56 -14.25
N TRP A 34 5.36 -14.58 -14.95
CA TRP A 34 4.03 -14.63 -14.35
C TRP A 34 3.83 -15.88 -13.49
N ALA A 35 4.30 -17.04 -13.95
CA ALA A 35 4.21 -18.29 -13.19
C ALA A 35 5.02 -18.23 -11.90
N LEU A 36 6.26 -17.71 -11.94
CA LEU A 36 7.09 -17.51 -10.74
C LEU A 36 6.38 -16.61 -9.73
N ALA A 37 5.82 -15.49 -10.19
CA ALA A 37 5.09 -14.55 -9.36
C ALA A 37 3.85 -15.17 -8.72
N THR A 38 3.05 -15.90 -9.50
CA THR A 38 1.81 -16.56 -9.04
C THR A 38 2.11 -17.66 -8.02
N LEU A 39 3.20 -18.40 -8.22
CA LEU A 39 3.66 -19.45 -7.30
C LEU A 39 4.47 -18.91 -6.11
N GLN A 40 4.73 -17.59 -6.08
CA GLN A 40 5.56 -16.93 -5.06
C GLN A 40 6.96 -17.55 -4.92
N VAL A 41 7.55 -17.93 -6.06
CA VAL A 41 8.88 -18.55 -6.14
C VAL A 41 9.92 -17.49 -6.49
N SER A 42 10.84 -17.23 -5.57
CA SER A 42 11.95 -16.30 -5.77
C SER A 42 13.20 -17.03 -6.30
N ASP A 43 13.16 -17.48 -7.55
CA ASP A 43 14.35 -17.97 -8.26
C ASP A 43 15.07 -16.81 -8.95
N THR A 44 16.02 -16.21 -8.25
CA THR A 44 16.73 -15.02 -8.75
C THR A 44 17.56 -15.31 -9.99
N THR A 45 18.11 -16.52 -10.11
CA THR A 45 18.94 -16.90 -11.26
C THR A 45 18.10 -16.98 -12.54
N LEU A 46 16.92 -17.60 -12.44
CA LEU A 46 15.99 -17.63 -13.56
C LEU A 46 15.43 -16.24 -13.87
N LEU A 47 15.12 -15.42 -12.86
CA LEU A 47 14.67 -14.04 -13.07
C LEU A 47 15.73 -13.18 -13.78
N ASP A 48 17.01 -13.32 -13.41
CA ASP A 48 18.13 -12.65 -14.09
C ASP A 48 18.25 -13.10 -15.56
N ALA A 49 18.14 -14.40 -15.81
CA ALA A 49 18.17 -14.95 -17.17
C ALA A 49 16.98 -14.46 -18.01
N ILE A 50 15.77 -14.46 -17.46
CA ILE A 50 14.57 -13.90 -18.10
C ILE A 50 14.77 -12.42 -18.39
N ALA A 51 15.28 -11.64 -17.42
CA ALA A 51 15.48 -10.21 -17.59
C ALA A 51 16.45 -9.89 -18.72
N ALA A 52 17.61 -10.57 -18.77
CA ALA A 52 18.59 -10.40 -19.83
C ALA A 52 17.98 -10.70 -21.21
N GLN A 53 17.25 -11.82 -21.32
CA GLN A 53 16.65 -12.22 -22.58
C GLN A 53 15.48 -11.30 -22.99
N ALA A 54 14.65 -10.86 -22.03
CA ALA A 54 13.55 -9.95 -22.27
C ALA A 54 14.06 -8.59 -22.76
N ILE A 55 15.17 -8.08 -22.21
CA ILE A 55 15.82 -6.85 -22.71
C ILE A 55 16.26 -7.03 -24.17
N ALA A 56 16.88 -8.16 -24.50
CA ALA A 56 17.36 -8.44 -25.86
C ALA A 56 16.21 -8.52 -26.89
N LYS A 57 15.04 -9.05 -26.48
CA LYS A 57 13.85 -9.25 -27.33
C LYS A 57 12.75 -8.21 -27.11
N ILE A 58 13.02 -7.10 -26.40
CA ILE A 58 11.97 -6.21 -25.87
C ILE A 58 11.02 -5.65 -26.94
N ARG A 59 11.53 -5.43 -28.16
CA ARG A 59 10.74 -4.93 -29.29
C ARG A 59 9.74 -5.94 -29.84
N ASP A 60 9.93 -7.21 -29.53
CA ASP A 60 9.05 -8.30 -29.99
C ASP A 60 7.96 -8.63 -28.96
N PHE A 61 7.99 -8.00 -27.78
CA PHE A 61 6.93 -8.12 -26.80
C PHE A 61 5.65 -7.42 -27.30
N SER A 62 4.50 -8.00 -26.98
CA SER A 62 3.23 -7.29 -27.03
C SER A 62 3.07 -6.40 -25.80
N GLU A 63 2.12 -5.47 -25.86
CA GLU A 63 1.76 -4.57 -24.77
C GLU A 63 1.39 -5.34 -23.49
N GLN A 64 0.64 -6.43 -23.65
CA GLN A 64 0.27 -7.31 -22.55
C GLN A 64 1.49 -8.02 -21.94
N HIS A 65 2.41 -8.53 -22.76
CA HIS A 65 3.60 -9.21 -22.25
C HIS A 65 4.54 -8.23 -21.52
N LEU A 66 4.68 -6.99 -22.00
CA LEU A 66 5.44 -5.95 -21.29
C LEU A 66 4.86 -5.69 -19.88
N ALA A 67 3.54 -5.49 -19.81
CA ALA A 67 2.84 -5.22 -18.56
C ALA A 67 2.92 -6.42 -17.59
N ASN A 68 2.74 -7.64 -18.08
CA ASN A 68 2.80 -8.86 -17.28
C ASN A 68 4.21 -9.14 -16.74
N THR A 69 5.26 -8.92 -17.54
CA THR A 69 6.64 -9.06 -17.07
C THR A 69 6.95 -8.02 -15.97
N ALA A 70 6.56 -6.76 -16.16
CA ALA A 70 6.73 -5.73 -15.13
C ALA A 70 5.98 -6.09 -13.84
N TRP A 71 4.71 -6.48 -13.97
CA TRP A 71 3.87 -6.92 -12.85
C TRP A 71 4.50 -8.10 -12.10
N ALA A 72 5.00 -9.12 -12.81
CA ALA A 72 5.57 -10.31 -12.18
C ALA A 72 6.81 -10.00 -11.35
N PHE A 73 7.73 -9.20 -11.88
CA PHE A 73 8.92 -8.77 -11.14
C PHE A 73 8.56 -7.92 -9.92
N ALA A 74 7.56 -7.05 -10.05
CA ALA A 74 7.06 -6.25 -8.93
C ALA A 74 6.36 -7.11 -7.86
N ALA A 75 5.53 -8.08 -8.26
CA ALA A 75 4.83 -8.99 -7.35
C ALA A 75 5.81 -9.87 -6.55
N LEU A 76 6.96 -10.23 -7.13
CA LEU A 76 8.04 -10.93 -6.44
C LEU A 76 8.95 -10.00 -5.60
N GLY A 77 8.75 -8.68 -5.66
CA GLY A 77 9.63 -7.71 -5.03
C GLY A 77 11.05 -7.69 -5.60
N TYR A 78 11.23 -8.17 -6.84
CA TYR A 78 12.53 -8.32 -7.47
C TYR A 78 12.84 -7.12 -8.38
N LEU A 79 13.66 -6.21 -7.86
CA LEU A 79 14.05 -4.98 -8.56
C LEU A 79 15.19 -5.24 -9.57
N HIS A 80 14.84 -5.36 -10.85
CA HIS A 80 15.81 -5.40 -11.96
C HIS A 80 15.75 -4.12 -12.80
N ARG A 81 16.51 -3.08 -12.39
CA ARG A 81 16.45 -1.72 -12.98
C ARG A 81 16.63 -1.67 -14.51
N PRO A 82 17.59 -2.38 -15.13
CA PRO A 82 17.75 -2.34 -16.59
C PRO A 82 16.52 -2.84 -17.35
N LEU A 83 15.86 -3.89 -16.83
CA LEU A 83 14.64 -4.45 -17.43
C LEU A 83 13.49 -3.45 -17.30
N MET A 84 13.29 -2.89 -16.10
CA MET A 84 12.22 -1.92 -15.86
C MET A 84 12.36 -0.67 -16.73
N ASN A 85 13.59 -0.18 -16.93
CA ASN A 85 13.87 0.93 -17.84
C ASN A 85 13.61 0.57 -19.31
N ALA A 86 13.94 -0.65 -19.72
CA ALA A 86 13.65 -1.14 -21.07
C ALA A 86 12.14 -1.27 -21.32
N ILE A 87 11.40 -1.85 -20.37
CA ILE A 87 9.93 -1.94 -20.41
C ILE A 87 9.30 -0.54 -20.44
N ALA A 88 9.73 0.37 -19.56
CA ALA A 88 9.24 1.75 -19.55
C ALA A 88 9.45 2.44 -20.90
N SER A 89 10.64 2.29 -21.49
CA SER A 89 10.97 2.90 -22.78
C SER A 89 10.15 2.33 -23.93
N GLU A 90 9.90 1.02 -23.94
CA GLU A 90 9.08 0.39 -24.97
C GLU A 90 7.59 0.71 -24.79
N ALA A 91 7.09 0.66 -23.56
CA ALA A 91 5.72 1.04 -23.22
C ALA A 91 5.43 2.49 -23.62
N LEU A 92 6.38 3.41 -23.41
CA LEU A 92 6.23 4.80 -23.82
C LEU A 92 6.07 4.95 -25.35
N ARG A 93 6.79 4.16 -26.16
CA ARG A 93 6.62 4.18 -27.63
C ARG A 93 5.26 3.68 -28.09
N ARG A 94 4.63 2.79 -27.30
CA ARG A 94 3.36 2.14 -27.63
C ARG A 94 2.22 2.56 -26.70
N ILE A 95 2.35 3.72 -26.04
CA ILE A 95 1.41 4.14 -24.99
C ILE A 95 -0.04 4.15 -25.50
N MET A 96 -0.22 4.51 -26.76
CA MET A 96 -1.51 4.58 -27.42
C MET A 96 -2.20 3.22 -27.62
N SER A 97 -1.43 2.13 -27.64
CA SER A 97 -1.91 0.75 -27.81
C SER A 97 -2.15 0.05 -26.46
N LEU A 98 -1.72 0.64 -25.34
CA LEU A 98 -1.94 0.07 -24.03
C LEU A 98 -3.39 0.24 -23.59
N GLU A 99 -4.03 -0.90 -23.27
CA GLU A 99 -5.36 -0.98 -22.67
C GLU A 99 -5.33 -0.63 -21.17
N PRO A 100 -6.49 -0.36 -20.52
CA PRO A 100 -6.57 0.01 -19.11
C PRO A 100 -5.76 -0.90 -18.19
N GLN A 101 -5.94 -2.22 -18.31
CA GLN A 101 -5.23 -3.19 -17.49
C GLN A 101 -3.71 -3.12 -17.70
N GLY A 102 -3.26 -2.90 -18.93
CA GLY A 102 -1.83 -2.75 -19.24
C GLY A 102 -1.22 -1.51 -18.60
N LEU A 103 -1.92 -0.37 -18.66
CA LEU A 103 -1.53 0.87 -17.99
C LEU A 103 -1.48 0.70 -16.47
N THR A 104 -2.52 0.12 -15.88
CA THR A 104 -2.62 -0.15 -14.44
C THR A 104 -1.49 -1.05 -13.98
N ASN A 105 -1.23 -2.17 -14.66
CA ASN A 105 -0.18 -3.11 -14.29
C ASN A 105 1.21 -2.47 -14.36
N LEU A 106 1.48 -1.65 -15.40
CA LEU A 106 2.74 -0.94 -15.53
C LEU A 106 2.94 0.07 -14.40
N VAL A 107 1.96 0.97 -14.16
CA VAL A 107 2.10 1.99 -13.11
C VAL A 107 2.16 1.35 -11.72
N TRP A 108 1.38 0.30 -11.48
CA TRP A 108 1.43 -0.46 -10.23
C TRP A 108 2.79 -1.13 -10.02
N ALA A 109 3.39 -1.71 -11.06
CA ALA A 109 4.71 -2.34 -10.98
C ALA A 109 5.80 -1.31 -10.66
N MET A 110 5.79 -0.16 -11.35
CA MET A 110 6.73 0.93 -11.11
C MET A 110 6.61 1.46 -9.67
N ALA A 111 5.39 1.70 -9.20
CA ALA A 111 5.13 2.14 -7.83
C ALA A 111 5.52 1.10 -6.78
N THR A 112 5.26 -0.18 -7.04
CA THR A 112 5.61 -1.28 -6.13
C THR A 112 7.11 -1.42 -5.95
N LEU A 113 7.87 -1.25 -7.02
CA LEU A 113 9.34 -1.31 -7.02
C LEU A 113 10.02 0.03 -6.68
N GLY A 114 9.26 1.10 -6.44
CA GLY A 114 9.80 2.42 -6.12
C GLY A 114 10.55 3.08 -7.28
N ILE A 115 10.14 2.80 -8.51
CA ILE A 115 10.74 3.38 -9.73
C ILE A 115 9.87 4.54 -10.19
N ARG A 116 10.40 5.76 -10.06
CA ARG A 116 9.78 6.97 -10.61
C ARG A 116 10.36 7.27 -11.99
N ASN A 117 9.50 7.31 -13.01
CA ASN A 117 9.85 7.68 -14.38
C ASN A 117 8.83 8.71 -14.89
N ASP A 118 9.14 9.99 -14.69
CA ASP A 118 8.18 11.08 -14.95
C ASP A 118 7.64 11.09 -16.39
N PRO A 119 8.43 10.90 -17.47
CA PRO A 119 7.90 10.81 -18.83
C PRO A 119 6.88 9.68 -19.02
N LEU A 120 7.12 8.51 -18.42
CA LEU A 120 6.17 7.40 -18.48
C LEU A 120 4.90 7.72 -17.70
N MET A 121 5.03 8.31 -16.50
CA MET A 121 3.87 8.66 -15.66
C MET A 121 2.95 9.67 -16.34
N GLU A 122 3.52 10.69 -16.98
CA GLU A 122 2.77 11.67 -17.77
C GLU A 122 2.02 11.01 -18.94
N ALA A 123 2.71 10.13 -19.68
CA ALA A 123 2.11 9.43 -20.81
C ALA A 123 1.00 8.45 -20.38
N ILE A 124 1.20 7.73 -19.27
CA ILE A 124 0.18 6.87 -18.66
C ILE A 124 -1.01 7.71 -18.22
N ALA A 125 -0.81 8.85 -17.56
CA ALA A 125 -1.89 9.72 -17.11
C ALA A 125 -2.74 10.21 -18.30
N ALA A 126 -2.10 10.72 -19.35
CA ALA A 126 -2.77 11.20 -20.55
C ALA A 126 -3.61 10.09 -21.24
N GLN A 127 -3.05 8.89 -21.38
CA GLN A 127 -3.78 7.77 -21.98
C GLN A 127 -4.89 7.24 -21.05
N ALA A 128 -4.63 7.15 -19.74
CA ALA A 128 -5.62 6.73 -18.75
C ALA A 128 -6.85 7.64 -18.76
N ILE A 129 -6.66 8.97 -18.86
CA ILE A 129 -7.77 9.93 -18.99
C ILE A 129 -8.62 9.62 -20.24
N ARG A 130 -7.99 9.31 -21.38
CA ARG A 130 -8.71 8.97 -22.62
C ARG A 130 -9.49 7.67 -22.50
N LEU A 131 -8.95 6.69 -21.79
CA LEU A 131 -9.56 5.38 -21.60
C LEU A 131 -10.43 5.29 -20.34
N MET A 132 -10.55 6.37 -19.57
CA MET A 132 -11.21 6.39 -18.25
C MET A 132 -12.60 5.73 -18.23
N PRO A 133 -13.48 5.91 -19.25
CA PRO A 133 -14.78 5.22 -19.27
C PRO A 133 -14.69 3.68 -19.19
N GLN A 134 -13.59 3.11 -19.70
CA GLN A 134 -13.32 1.68 -19.76
C GLN A 134 -12.70 1.11 -18.48
N TYR A 135 -12.19 1.97 -17.58
CA TYR A 135 -11.54 1.52 -16.35
C TYR A 135 -12.53 0.81 -15.43
N ILE A 136 -12.14 -0.35 -14.91
CA ILE A 136 -12.89 -1.04 -13.84
C ILE A 136 -12.46 -0.52 -12.47
N PRO A 137 -13.23 -0.78 -11.38
CA PRO A 137 -12.87 -0.36 -10.01
C PRO A 137 -11.41 -0.63 -9.62
N GLN A 138 -10.91 -1.82 -9.95
CA GLN A 138 -9.54 -2.22 -9.69
C GLN A 138 -8.52 -1.28 -10.37
N ASP A 139 -8.75 -0.93 -11.63
CA ASP A 139 -7.87 -0.03 -12.39
C ASP A 139 -7.83 1.37 -11.76
N LEU A 140 -8.99 1.89 -11.34
CA LEU A 140 -9.12 3.19 -10.70
C LEU A 140 -8.32 3.24 -9.40
N GLY A 141 -8.57 2.29 -8.50
CA GLY A 141 -7.91 2.22 -7.20
C GLY A 141 -6.41 2.01 -7.32
N ASN A 142 -5.96 1.11 -8.19
CA ASN A 142 -4.53 0.81 -8.38
C ASN A 142 -3.78 1.94 -9.08
N THR A 143 -4.40 2.61 -10.06
CA THR A 143 -3.78 3.78 -10.72
C THR A 143 -3.63 4.93 -9.73
N ALA A 144 -4.69 5.27 -8.99
CA ALA A 144 -4.62 6.32 -7.96
C ALA A 144 -3.54 6.00 -6.91
N TRP A 145 -3.53 4.78 -6.38
CA TRP A 145 -2.53 4.32 -5.42
C TRP A 145 -1.10 4.42 -5.96
N ALA A 146 -0.88 4.03 -7.22
CA ALA A 146 0.44 4.04 -7.83
C ALA A 146 1.01 5.46 -7.98
N PHE A 147 0.20 6.40 -8.45
CA PHE A 147 0.58 7.82 -8.54
C PHE A 147 0.87 8.41 -7.17
N ALA A 148 0.00 8.15 -6.18
CA ALA A 148 0.21 8.60 -4.82
C ALA A 148 1.47 8.02 -4.17
N LYS A 149 1.72 6.72 -4.34
CA LYS A 149 2.90 6.04 -3.79
C LYS A 149 4.22 6.57 -4.39
N LEU A 150 4.23 6.96 -5.66
CA LEU A 150 5.39 7.58 -6.30
C LEU A 150 5.49 9.09 -6.05
N ASN A 151 4.55 9.66 -5.30
CA ASN A 151 4.42 11.09 -5.05
C ASN A 151 4.39 11.90 -6.36
N VAL A 152 3.56 11.44 -7.30
CA VAL A 152 3.32 12.10 -8.59
C VAL A 152 1.91 12.69 -8.56
N GLU A 153 1.86 14.01 -8.48
CA GLU A 153 0.61 14.76 -8.57
C GLU A 153 0.24 14.98 -10.04
N HIS A 154 -0.97 14.57 -10.43
CA HIS A 154 -1.51 14.81 -11.75
C HIS A 154 -3.02 15.09 -11.64
N LEU A 155 -3.36 16.35 -11.32
CA LEU A 155 -4.74 16.76 -10.99
C LEU A 155 -5.79 16.34 -12.04
N PRO A 156 -5.57 16.51 -13.37
CA PRO A 156 -6.58 16.08 -14.36
C PRO A 156 -6.87 14.57 -14.33
N LEU A 157 -5.89 13.75 -13.93
CA LEU A 157 -6.07 12.30 -13.79
C LEU A 157 -6.90 12.00 -12.55
N PHE A 158 -6.60 12.66 -11.43
CA PHE A 158 -7.34 12.48 -10.18
C PHE A 158 -8.78 12.98 -10.29
N GLU A 159 -9.04 14.06 -11.01
CA GLU A 159 -10.40 14.51 -11.33
C GLU A 159 -11.17 13.46 -12.16
N ALA A 160 -10.53 12.90 -13.20
CA ALA A 160 -11.12 11.86 -14.03
C ALA A 160 -11.39 10.57 -13.24
N ILE A 161 -10.44 10.15 -12.37
CA ILE A 161 -10.62 9.02 -11.45
C ILE A 161 -11.76 9.29 -10.49
N ALA A 162 -11.85 10.49 -9.89
CA ALA A 162 -12.91 10.85 -8.96
C ALA A 162 -14.29 10.76 -9.61
N ALA A 163 -14.46 11.37 -10.78
CA ALA A 163 -15.71 11.32 -11.53
C ALA A 163 -16.12 9.88 -11.88
N GLN A 164 -15.17 9.08 -12.36
CA GLN A 164 -15.43 7.70 -12.75
C GLN A 164 -15.71 6.80 -11.53
N ALA A 165 -14.97 6.98 -10.44
CA ALA A 165 -15.15 6.24 -9.18
C ALA A 165 -16.54 6.53 -8.58
N MET A 166 -16.97 7.80 -8.52
CA MET A 166 -18.29 8.16 -7.99
C MET A 166 -19.43 7.44 -8.73
N SER A 167 -19.31 7.26 -10.05
CA SER A 167 -20.32 6.52 -10.84
C SER A 167 -20.30 4.99 -10.67
N LYS A 168 -19.20 4.44 -10.14
CA LYS A 168 -18.94 2.99 -10.04
C LYS A 168 -18.79 2.50 -8.59
N LEU A 169 -18.83 3.36 -7.58
CA LEU A 169 -18.53 3.03 -6.17
C LEU A 169 -19.22 1.77 -5.66
N SER A 170 -20.48 1.52 -6.04
CA SER A 170 -21.22 0.33 -5.63
C SER A 170 -20.63 -1.00 -6.14
N SER A 171 -19.80 -0.98 -7.18
CA SER A 171 -19.10 -2.17 -7.69
C SER A 171 -17.67 -2.31 -7.16
N PHE A 172 -17.19 -1.36 -6.37
CA PHE A 172 -15.86 -1.45 -5.75
C PHE A 172 -15.87 -2.51 -4.65
N ILE A 173 -14.74 -3.21 -4.47
CA ILE A 173 -14.45 -3.91 -3.22
C ILE A 173 -13.82 -2.95 -2.20
N ALA A 174 -13.78 -3.35 -0.93
CA ALA A 174 -13.24 -2.51 0.15
C ALA A 174 -11.83 -1.98 -0.15
N GLN A 175 -10.94 -2.82 -0.68
CA GLN A 175 -9.58 -2.43 -1.02
C GLN A 175 -9.51 -1.26 -2.02
N GLU A 176 -10.40 -1.24 -3.02
CA GLU A 176 -10.38 -0.20 -4.06
C GLU A 176 -10.89 1.14 -3.52
N ILE A 177 -11.91 1.11 -2.65
CA ILE A 177 -12.42 2.30 -1.97
C ILE A 177 -11.31 2.92 -1.13
N THR A 178 -10.62 2.09 -0.34
CA THR A 178 -9.59 2.55 0.59
C THR A 178 -8.31 2.99 -0.11
N ASN A 179 -7.90 2.32 -1.20
CA ASN A 179 -6.79 2.75 -2.04
C ASN A 179 -7.08 4.11 -2.68
N THR A 180 -8.32 4.33 -3.14
CA THR A 180 -8.74 5.62 -3.69
C THR A 180 -8.67 6.70 -2.62
N ALA A 181 -9.31 6.52 -1.46
CA ALA A 181 -9.26 7.48 -0.36
C ALA A 181 -7.81 7.78 0.10
N TRP A 182 -7.02 6.73 0.27
CA TRP A 182 -5.61 6.83 0.67
C TRP A 182 -4.77 7.60 -0.36
N ALA A 183 -5.01 7.40 -1.65
CA ALA A 183 -4.28 8.09 -2.71
C ALA A 183 -4.54 9.60 -2.71
N PHE A 184 -5.82 10.00 -2.61
CA PHE A 184 -6.20 11.41 -2.50
C PHE A 184 -5.63 12.05 -1.24
N ALA A 185 -5.67 11.34 -0.10
CA ALA A 185 -5.09 11.81 1.15
C ALA A 185 -3.57 11.96 1.10
N THR A 186 -2.87 10.99 0.50
CA THR A 186 -1.40 10.99 0.40
C THR A 186 -0.87 12.14 -0.44
N LEU A 187 -1.58 12.49 -1.52
CA LEU A 187 -1.24 13.65 -2.36
C LEU A 187 -1.88 14.95 -1.88
N ALA A 188 -2.56 14.95 -0.74
CA ALA A 188 -3.30 16.10 -0.21
C ALA A 188 -4.30 16.71 -1.22
N ILE A 189 -4.93 15.88 -2.04
CA ILE A 189 -5.95 16.27 -3.02
C ILE A 189 -7.32 16.24 -2.34
N HIS A 190 -7.89 17.42 -2.11
CA HIS A 190 -9.24 17.57 -1.56
C HIS A 190 -10.30 17.46 -2.66
N HIS A 191 -11.07 16.37 -2.65
CA HIS A 191 -12.22 16.19 -3.55
C HIS A 191 -13.49 15.86 -2.76
N GLY A 192 -14.17 16.90 -2.25
CA GLY A 192 -15.33 16.80 -1.35
C GLY A 192 -16.40 15.77 -1.79
N PRO A 193 -16.97 15.88 -3.00
CA PRO A 193 -18.01 14.95 -3.46
C PRO A 193 -17.58 13.47 -3.49
N LEU A 194 -16.29 13.21 -3.76
CA LEU A 194 -15.77 11.84 -3.77
C LEU A 194 -15.64 11.32 -2.34
N LEU A 195 -15.16 12.14 -1.42
CA LEU A 195 -15.00 11.75 -0.01
C LEU A 195 -16.36 11.50 0.65
N GLU A 196 -17.37 12.32 0.35
CA GLU A 196 -18.75 12.10 0.79
C GLU A 196 -19.32 10.79 0.23
N ALA A 197 -19.10 10.52 -1.07
CA ALA A 197 -19.56 9.30 -1.71
C ALA A 197 -18.85 8.04 -1.16
N ILE A 198 -17.53 8.11 -0.96
CA ILE A 198 -16.73 7.07 -0.29
C ILE A 198 -17.29 6.85 1.11
N SER A 199 -17.56 7.92 1.86
CA SER A 199 -18.05 7.79 3.23
C SER A 199 -19.39 7.06 3.29
N ALA A 200 -20.36 7.50 2.47
CA ALA A 200 -21.67 6.87 2.41
C ALA A 200 -21.60 5.38 2.03
N GLU A 201 -20.74 5.02 1.08
CA GLU A 201 -20.56 3.62 0.67
C GLU A 201 -19.81 2.79 1.73
N SER A 202 -18.79 3.37 2.37
CA SER A 202 -18.07 2.73 3.48
C SER A 202 -19.01 2.42 4.66
N ILE A 203 -19.89 3.35 5.06
CA ILE A 203 -20.86 3.13 6.14
C ILE A 203 -21.76 1.91 5.83
N ARG A 204 -22.21 1.76 4.59
CA ARG A 204 -23.10 0.65 4.19
C ARG A 204 -22.41 -0.71 4.24
N ARG A 205 -21.11 -0.76 3.98
CA ARG A 205 -20.38 -2.02 3.70
C ARG A 205 -19.21 -2.28 4.64
N LEU A 206 -19.11 -1.52 5.73
CA LEU A 206 -17.96 -1.55 6.64
C LEU A 206 -17.65 -2.96 7.20
N ARG A 207 -18.66 -3.81 7.33
CA ARG A 207 -18.49 -5.23 7.75
C ARG A 207 -17.63 -6.04 6.78
N GLU A 208 -17.55 -5.66 5.51
CA GLU A 208 -16.71 -6.28 4.48
C GLU A 208 -15.23 -5.84 4.60
N TYR A 209 -14.94 -4.78 5.36
CA TYR A 209 -13.60 -4.22 5.43
C TYR A 209 -12.71 -5.09 6.33
N ASP A 210 -11.52 -5.39 5.83
CA ASP A 210 -10.48 -5.97 6.66
C ASP A 210 -9.83 -4.90 7.56
N PRO A 211 -8.96 -5.28 8.52
CA PRO A 211 -8.24 -4.33 9.37
C PRO A 211 -7.49 -3.23 8.63
N GLN A 212 -6.92 -3.56 7.46
CA GLN A 212 -6.15 -2.60 6.68
C GLN A 212 -7.07 -1.55 6.08
N ALA A 213 -8.17 -1.95 5.47
CA ALA A 213 -9.17 -1.07 4.91
C ALA A 213 -9.76 -0.13 5.98
N LEU A 214 -10.11 -0.64 7.17
CA LEU A 214 -10.59 0.20 8.28
C LEU A 214 -9.57 1.29 8.65
N SER A 215 -8.32 0.89 8.89
CA SER A 215 -7.26 1.81 9.32
C SER A 215 -6.90 2.83 8.23
N ASN A 216 -6.87 2.43 6.95
CA ASN A 216 -6.57 3.31 5.83
C ASN A 216 -7.69 4.34 5.59
N THR A 217 -8.95 3.95 5.76
CA THR A 217 -10.09 4.86 5.62
C THR A 217 -10.04 5.95 6.68
N ALA A 218 -9.86 5.57 7.96
CA ALA A 218 -9.71 6.53 9.05
C ALA A 218 -8.51 7.45 8.84
N TRP A 219 -7.36 6.87 8.46
CA TRP A 219 -6.15 7.63 8.18
C TRP A 219 -6.33 8.63 7.04
N ALA A 220 -7.01 8.25 5.96
CA ALA A 220 -7.26 9.12 4.82
C ALA A 220 -8.12 10.33 5.19
N LEU A 221 -9.23 10.10 5.92
CA LEU A 221 -10.10 11.19 6.42
C LEU A 221 -9.34 12.13 7.35
N ALA A 222 -8.58 11.57 8.31
CA ALA A 222 -7.79 12.34 9.25
C ALA A 222 -6.69 13.17 8.58
N THR A 223 -6.04 12.62 7.56
CA THR A 223 -5.01 13.31 6.79
C THR A 223 -5.58 14.48 5.99
N LEU A 224 -6.76 14.30 5.40
CA LEU A 224 -7.46 15.37 4.67
C LEU A 224 -8.20 16.35 5.59
N GLY A 225 -8.25 16.09 6.90
CA GLY A 225 -8.95 16.93 7.87
C GLY A 225 -10.48 16.83 7.77
N VAL A 226 -11.01 15.73 7.23
CA VAL A 226 -12.45 15.49 7.09
C VAL A 226 -12.99 14.83 8.35
N LEU A 227 -13.83 15.54 9.08
CA LEU A 227 -14.54 15.00 10.24
C LEU A 227 -15.90 14.45 9.83
N ASP A 228 -15.95 13.15 9.50
CA ASP A 228 -17.19 12.41 9.30
C ASP A 228 -17.53 11.59 10.54
N SER A 229 -18.28 12.20 11.48
CA SER A 229 -18.59 11.56 12.76
C SER A 229 -19.34 10.22 12.62
N PRO A 230 -20.36 10.08 11.75
CA PRO A 230 -21.02 8.78 11.51
C PRO A 230 -20.06 7.68 11.06
N LEU A 231 -19.20 7.96 10.06
CA LEU A 231 -18.25 6.96 9.57
C LEU A 231 -17.18 6.66 10.61
N MET A 232 -16.64 7.66 11.31
CA MET A 232 -15.64 7.42 12.35
C MET A 232 -16.18 6.58 13.51
N ALA A 233 -17.44 6.80 13.92
CA ALA A 233 -18.11 5.97 14.92
C ALA A 233 -18.30 4.52 14.41
N ALA A 234 -18.66 4.34 13.15
CA ALA A 234 -18.79 3.02 12.55
C ALA A 234 -17.43 2.30 12.45
N ILE A 235 -16.37 2.99 12.03
CA ILE A 235 -14.99 2.48 11.99
C ILE A 235 -14.54 2.04 13.38
N SER A 236 -14.83 2.83 14.43
CA SER A 236 -14.52 2.45 15.81
C SER A 236 -15.16 1.12 16.18
N ALA A 237 -16.49 1.01 16.01
CA ALA A 237 -17.24 -0.18 16.38
C ALA A 237 -16.73 -1.44 15.64
N GLU A 238 -16.49 -1.33 14.34
CA GLU A 238 -16.01 -2.44 13.52
C GLU A 238 -14.53 -2.79 13.82
N SER A 239 -13.70 -1.79 14.11
CA SER A 239 -12.29 -1.99 14.51
C SER A 239 -12.20 -2.74 15.83
N ILE A 240 -13.04 -2.38 16.81
CA ILE A 240 -13.12 -3.10 18.10
C ILE A 240 -13.50 -4.58 17.87
N ALA A 241 -14.48 -4.84 17.00
CA ALA A 241 -14.92 -6.21 16.70
C ALA A 241 -13.83 -7.07 16.03
N LYS A 242 -12.95 -6.45 15.21
CA LYS A 242 -11.90 -7.13 14.43
C LYS A 242 -10.49 -6.98 15.01
N LEU A 243 -10.34 -6.33 16.15
CA LEU A 243 -9.07 -5.79 16.63
C LEU A 243 -7.95 -6.83 16.74
N ARG A 244 -8.28 -8.07 17.11
CA ARG A 244 -7.33 -9.20 17.19
C ARG A 244 -6.58 -9.48 15.88
N HIS A 245 -7.19 -9.13 14.75
CA HIS A 245 -6.63 -9.33 13.41
C HIS A 245 -5.81 -8.13 12.92
N PHE A 246 -5.77 -7.02 13.66
CA PHE A 246 -5.00 -5.85 13.27
C PHE A 246 -3.50 -6.16 13.35
N LEU A 247 -2.77 -5.73 12.32
CA LEU A 247 -1.32 -5.62 12.36
C LEU A 247 -0.92 -4.35 13.12
N PRO A 248 0.33 -4.26 13.62
CA PRO A 248 0.86 -3.05 14.26
C PRO A 248 0.53 -1.75 13.53
N GLN A 249 0.70 -1.74 12.21
CA GLN A 249 0.43 -0.58 11.36
C GLN A 249 -1.04 -0.16 11.44
N ASN A 250 -1.97 -1.11 11.47
CA ASN A 250 -3.39 -0.79 11.53
C ASN A 250 -3.75 -0.16 12.87
N LEU A 251 -3.19 -0.69 13.97
CA LEU A 251 -3.39 -0.16 15.33
C LEU A 251 -2.89 1.29 15.43
N GLY A 252 -1.64 1.53 15.01
CA GLY A 252 -1.03 2.86 15.03
C GLY A 252 -1.76 3.87 14.16
N ASN A 253 -2.12 3.50 12.92
CA ASN A 253 -2.84 4.39 12.01
C ASN A 253 -4.24 4.73 12.51
N THR A 254 -4.94 3.77 13.12
CA THR A 254 -6.29 3.99 13.66
C THR A 254 -6.23 4.94 14.87
N ALA A 255 -5.32 4.69 15.82
CA ALA A 255 -5.14 5.57 16.98
C ALA A 255 -4.76 7.00 16.54
N TRP A 256 -3.80 7.12 15.62
CA TRP A 256 -3.37 8.40 15.06
C TRP A 256 -4.52 9.15 14.39
N ALA A 257 -5.34 8.47 13.58
CA ALA A 257 -6.45 9.09 12.87
C ALA A 257 -7.47 9.73 13.83
N PHE A 258 -7.89 8.99 14.87
CA PHE A 258 -8.82 9.50 15.88
C PHE A 258 -8.22 10.67 16.66
N ALA A 259 -6.93 10.59 17.02
CA ALA A 259 -6.23 11.68 17.69
C ALA A 259 -6.06 12.94 16.82
N LYS A 260 -5.76 12.75 15.52
CA LYS A 260 -5.59 13.84 14.56
C LYS A 260 -6.90 14.61 14.34
N LEU A 261 -8.03 13.92 14.32
CA LEU A 261 -9.36 14.50 14.23
C LEU A 261 -9.93 14.95 15.59
N ALA A 262 -9.15 14.83 16.67
CA ALA A 262 -9.57 15.14 18.04
C ALA A 262 -10.85 14.39 18.51
N ILE A 263 -11.06 13.16 18.01
CA ILE A 263 -12.18 12.31 18.38
C ILE A 263 -11.79 11.53 19.65
N GLN A 264 -12.50 11.79 20.75
CA GLN A 264 -12.31 11.09 22.01
C GLN A 264 -13.14 9.81 22.06
N ASP A 265 -12.59 8.72 21.53
CA ASP A 265 -13.15 7.38 21.67
C ASP A 265 -12.31 6.53 22.64
N PHE A 266 -12.59 6.68 23.95
CA PHE A 266 -11.83 5.99 24.98
C PHE A 266 -11.97 4.47 24.94
N ASN A 267 -13.09 3.94 24.44
CA ASN A 267 -13.28 2.49 24.29
C ASN A 267 -12.34 1.94 23.22
N LEU A 268 -12.27 2.61 22.06
CA LEU A 268 -11.35 2.25 20.99
C LEU A 268 -9.90 2.38 21.44
N LEU A 269 -9.52 3.50 22.09
CA LEU A 269 -8.15 3.72 22.55
C LEU A 269 -7.74 2.67 23.59
N HIS A 270 -8.61 2.31 24.53
CA HIS A 270 -8.35 1.25 25.49
C HIS A 270 -8.16 -0.11 24.79
N ALA A 271 -9.02 -0.42 23.82
CA ALA A 271 -8.94 -1.66 23.06
C ALA A 271 -7.64 -1.75 22.24
N ILE A 272 -7.32 -0.70 21.46
CA ILE A 272 -6.06 -0.58 20.72
C ILE A 272 -4.88 -0.72 21.68
N SER A 273 -4.95 -0.08 22.85
CA SER A 273 -3.85 -0.10 23.80
C SER A 273 -3.58 -1.51 24.33
N SER A 274 -4.64 -2.20 24.74
CA SER A 274 -4.59 -3.58 25.21
C SER A 274 -4.07 -4.53 24.12
N GLN A 275 -4.50 -4.34 22.87
CA GLN A 275 -4.11 -5.20 21.75
C GLN A 275 -2.70 -4.91 21.22
N SER A 276 -2.17 -3.71 21.47
CA SER A 276 -0.82 -3.32 21.07
C SER A 276 0.24 -4.03 21.92
N ILE A 277 0.03 -4.16 23.23
CA ILE A 277 0.98 -4.78 24.19
C ILE A 277 1.54 -6.13 23.71
N PRO A 278 0.72 -7.14 23.35
CA PRO A 278 1.25 -8.45 22.92
C PRO A 278 1.98 -8.39 21.56
N LYS A 279 1.79 -7.33 20.77
CA LYS A 279 2.32 -7.16 19.42
C LYS A 279 3.50 -6.18 19.35
N LEU A 280 3.91 -5.55 20.45
CA LEU A 280 4.89 -4.44 20.45
C LEU A 280 6.21 -4.77 19.75
N ARG A 281 6.69 -6.01 19.84
CA ARG A 281 7.93 -6.44 19.16
C ARG A 281 7.82 -6.46 17.64
N GLU A 282 6.60 -6.43 17.10
CA GLU A 282 6.32 -6.37 15.66
C GLU A 282 6.15 -4.91 15.18
N PHE A 283 6.05 -3.93 16.09
CA PHE A 283 5.93 -2.52 15.73
C PHE A 283 7.25 -2.02 15.17
N ARG A 284 7.19 -1.19 14.13
CA ARG A 284 8.33 -0.38 13.71
C ARG A 284 8.28 0.95 14.48
N ALA A 285 9.37 1.70 14.35
CA ALA A 285 9.52 3.05 14.88
C ALA A 285 8.27 3.93 14.71
N GLN A 286 7.71 3.94 13.51
CA GLN A 286 6.57 4.78 13.16
C GLN A 286 5.31 4.38 13.93
N GLU A 287 4.99 3.08 14.05
CA GLU A 287 3.81 2.63 14.77
C GLU A 287 3.91 2.90 16.28
N LEU A 288 5.10 2.78 16.86
CA LEU A 288 5.35 3.13 18.27
C LEU A 288 5.08 4.62 18.49
N SER A 289 5.65 5.47 17.62
CA SER A 289 5.50 6.92 17.66
C SER A 289 4.03 7.35 17.48
N ASN A 290 3.35 6.84 16.45
CA ASN A 290 1.94 7.16 16.18
C ASN A 290 1.03 6.78 17.35
N THR A 291 1.27 5.62 17.96
CA THR A 291 0.48 5.16 19.11
C THR A 291 0.72 6.05 20.32
N ALA A 292 1.98 6.31 20.71
CA ALA A 292 2.31 7.19 21.82
C ALA A 292 1.73 8.60 21.63
N TRP A 293 1.91 9.17 20.43
CA TRP A 293 1.40 10.48 20.07
C TRP A 293 -0.11 10.56 20.15
N ALA A 294 -0.82 9.54 19.69
CA ALA A 294 -2.28 9.50 19.76
C ALA A 294 -2.80 9.55 21.20
N LEU A 295 -2.22 8.74 22.10
CA LEU A 295 -2.59 8.71 23.51
C LEU A 295 -2.33 10.06 24.18
N ALA A 296 -1.15 10.64 23.94
CA ALA A 296 -0.76 11.94 24.47
C ALA A 296 -1.66 13.08 23.96
N LYS A 297 -1.93 13.11 22.65
CA LYS A 297 -2.74 14.14 22.00
C LYS A 297 -4.17 14.18 22.55
N LEU A 298 -4.73 13.02 22.88
CA LEU A 298 -6.07 12.91 23.46
C LEU A 298 -6.07 12.90 25.00
N GLY A 299 -4.91 13.02 25.64
CA GLY A 299 -4.77 12.98 27.10
C GLY A 299 -5.17 11.64 27.71
N PHE A 300 -5.15 10.55 26.93
CA PHE A 300 -5.55 9.22 27.38
C PHE A 300 -4.35 8.50 28.01
N ARG A 301 -4.46 8.14 29.29
CA ARG A 301 -3.40 7.45 30.03
C ARG A 301 -3.67 5.96 30.08
N HIS A 302 -2.73 5.16 29.55
CA HIS A 302 -2.74 3.70 29.64
C HIS A 302 -1.39 3.18 30.17
N GLY A 303 -1.23 3.14 31.50
CA GLY A 303 0.03 2.84 32.19
C GLY A 303 0.79 1.63 31.62
N PRO A 304 0.18 0.43 31.57
CA PRO A 304 0.86 -0.77 31.07
C PRO A 304 1.38 -0.65 29.63
N LEU A 305 0.69 0.12 28.79
CA LEU A 305 1.15 0.33 27.41
C LEU A 305 2.26 1.37 27.37
N MET A 306 2.18 2.44 28.16
CA MET A 306 3.22 3.46 28.23
C MET A 306 4.57 2.86 28.68
N ASP A 307 4.56 1.99 29.70
CA ASP A 307 5.76 1.27 30.14
C ASP A 307 6.32 0.38 29.03
N ALA A 308 5.44 -0.34 28.35
CA ALA A 308 5.83 -1.25 27.29
C ALA A 308 6.34 -0.50 26.03
N LEU A 309 5.73 0.64 25.69
CA LEU A 309 6.18 1.55 24.63
C LEU A 309 7.55 2.12 24.98
N ALA A 310 7.77 2.58 26.22
CA ALA A 310 9.06 3.11 26.66
C ALA A 310 10.17 2.04 26.53
N SER A 311 9.92 0.84 27.06
CA SER A 311 10.87 -0.28 27.00
C SER A 311 11.21 -0.70 25.56
N GLU A 312 10.22 -0.78 24.68
CA GLU A 312 10.46 -1.20 23.28
C GLU A 312 11.08 -0.08 22.43
N SER A 313 10.74 1.18 22.72
CA SER A 313 11.32 2.33 22.03
C SER A 313 12.80 2.48 22.29
N ILE A 314 13.29 2.18 23.51
CA ILE A 314 14.73 2.19 23.83
C ILE A 314 15.50 1.23 22.91
N LYS A 315 14.94 0.05 22.61
CA LYS A 315 15.58 -0.96 21.75
C LYS A 315 15.64 -0.54 20.28
N THR A 316 14.68 0.26 19.85
CA THR A 316 14.50 0.66 18.46
C THR A 316 14.89 2.13 18.23
N ILE A 317 15.44 2.82 19.25
CA ILE A 317 15.59 4.28 19.27
C ILE A 317 16.44 4.81 18.12
N SER A 318 17.46 4.04 17.72
CA SER A 318 18.37 4.36 16.60
C SER A 318 17.71 4.28 15.23
N SER A 319 16.55 3.64 15.12
CA SER A 319 15.78 3.51 13.89
C SER A 319 14.70 4.58 13.70
N LEU A 320 14.41 5.38 14.74
CA LEU A 320 13.44 6.48 14.62
C LEU A 320 14.08 7.65 13.86
N ASN A 321 13.32 8.22 12.93
CA ASN A 321 13.68 9.48 12.31
C ASN A 321 13.46 10.66 13.29
N PRO A 322 13.98 11.87 13.00
CA PRO A 322 13.85 13.02 13.91
C PRO A 322 12.40 13.41 14.24
N HIS A 323 11.48 13.27 13.28
CA HIS A 323 10.06 13.56 13.50
C HIS A 323 9.49 12.60 14.55
N ASP A 324 9.74 11.31 14.41
CA ASP A 324 9.20 10.28 15.31
C ASP A 324 9.82 10.35 16.71
N LEU A 325 11.12 10.65 16.80
CA LEU A 325 11.79 10.92 18.09
C LEU A 325 11.15 12.10 18.83
N SER A 326 10.90 13.20 18.11
CA SER A 326 10.29 14.40 18.70
C SER A 326 8.87 14.14 19.18
N GLY A 327 8.06 13.43 18.38
CA GLY A 327 6.69 13.07 18.72
C GLY A 327 6.64 12.16 19.95
N MET A 328 7.53 11.20 20.02
CA MET A 328 7.64 10.27 21.15
C MET A 328 8.05 10.97 22.44
N ALA A 329 9.10 11.81 22.41
CA ALA A 329 9.54 12.56 23.57
C ALA A 329 8.45 13.51 24.10
N TRP A 330 7.77 14.22 23.17
CA TRP A 330 6.63 15.08 23.51
C TRP A 330 5.49 14.28 24.16
N SER A 331 5.25 13.05 23.69
CA SER A 331 4.18 12.19 24.21
C SER A 331 4.43 11.77 25.65
N PHE A 332 5.64 11.29 25.95
CA PHE A 332 6.03 10.91 27.32
C PHE A 332 6.00 12.10 28.28
N ALA A 333 6.45 13.27 27.83
CA ALA A 333 6.38 14.50 28.63
C ALA A 333 4.93 14.91 28.91
N THR A 334 4.07 14.91 27.88
CA THR A 334 2.66 15.32 27.99
C THR A 334 1.86 14.40 28.91
N LEU A 335 2.15 13.10 28.88
CA LEU A 335 1.51 12.12 29.77
C LEU A 335 2.15 12.05 31.16
N SER A 336 3.16 12.89 31.43
CA SER A 336 3.91 12.90 32.69
C SER A 336 4.49 11.53 33.04
N TYR A 337 5.02 10.83 32.04
CA TYR A 337 5.60 9.51 32.23
C TYR A 337 6.82 9.57 33.15
N GLN A 338 6.87 8.67 34.12
CA GLN A 338 8.03 8.44 34.97
C GLN A 338 8.49 7.01 34.73
N ASP A 339 9.77 6.84 34.38
CA ASP A 339 10.32 5.51 34.20
C ASP A 339 10.38 4.81 35.56
N HIS A 340 9.60 3.74 35.69
CA HIS A 340 9.54 2.92 36.89
C HIS A 340 10.43 1.67 36.78
N THR A 341 11.21 1.56 35.70
CA THR A 341 12.19 0.48 35.53
C THR A 341 13.37 0.73 36.47
N PRO A 342 13.76 -0.22 37.33
CA PRO A 342 14.94 -0.04 38.17
C PRO A 342 16.17 0.18 37.29
N LEU A 343 16.93 1.25 37.56
CA LEU A 343 18.27 1.42 37.00
C LEU A 343 19.10 0.20 37.41
N LEU A 344 19.39 -0.69 36.45
CA LEU A 344 20.34 -1.79 36.60
C LEU A 344 21.72 -1.36 36.15
#